data_AF-A0A3B9DEK2-F1
#
_entry.id   AF-A0A3B9DEK2-F1
#
_cell.length_a   1.000
_cell.length_b   1.000
_cell.length_c   1.000
_cell.angle_alpha   90.00
_cell.angle_beta   90.00
_cell.angle_gamma   90.00
#
_symmetry.space_group_name_H-M   'P 1'
#
loop_
_entity.id
_entity.type
_entity.pdbx_description
1 polymer ?
#
loop_
_entity_poly.entity_id
_entity_poly.type
_entity_poly.pdbx_seq_one_letter_code
_entity_poly.pdbx_strand_id
1 'polypeptide(L)'
;TCAGFRPTEETAFVARERHLAELKKAEKLIKTSLLQLSKGSHLELVAEDLRLAQNHLSTITGEFTSDDLLGEIFSSFCIGK
;
A
#
# COMPACT_ATOMS: atom_id res chain seq x y z
N THR A 1 -4.64 28.48 -3.89
CA THR A 1 -3.49 28.53 -4.81
C THR A 1 -2.45 27.58 -4.26
N CYS A 2 -2.39 26.36 -4.77
CA CYS A 2 -1.54 25.30 -4.21
C CYS A 2 -0.10 25.52 -4.71
N ALA A 3 0.73 26.12 -3.87
CA ALA A 3 2.16 26.22 -4.12
C ALA A 3 2.77 24.81 -4.04
N GLY A 4 3.40 24.34 -5.13
CA GLY A 4 4.27 23.17 -5.09
C GLY A 4 3.96 22.03 -6.05
N PHE A 5 2.88 22.07 -6.84
CA PHE A 5 2.69 21.06 -7.90
C PHE A 5 3.64 21.36 -9.08
N ARG A 6 4.85 20.80 -9.02
CA ARG A 6 5.65 20.58 -10.23
C ARG A 6 5.06 19.34 -10.89
N PRO A 7 4.51 19.43 -12.12
CA PRO A 7 4.23 18.22 -12.87
C PRO A 7 5.58 17.53 -13.06
N THR A 8 5.82 16.49 -12.28
CA THR A 8 6.89 15.55 -12.58
C THR A 8 6.66 15.16 -14.03
N GLU A 9 7.68 15.34 -14.87
CA GLU A 9 7.67 14.87 -16.25
C GLU A 9 6.98 13.51 -16.30
N GLU A 10 6.05 13.31 -17.25
CA GLU A 10 5.38 12.02 -17.44
C GLU A 10 6.43 10.96 -17.83
N THR A 11 7.24 10.53 -16.86
CA THR A 11 8.02 9.32 -16.93
C THR A 11 6.99 8.22 -16.97
N ALA A 12 6.67 7.77 -18.19
CA ALA A 12 5.84 6.62 -18.42
C ALA A 12 6.38 5.48 -17.53
N PHE A 13 5.66 5.20 -16.45
CA PHE A 13 6.07 4.18 -15.50
C PHE A 13 5.90 2.82 -16.18
N VAL A 14 7.01 2.23 -16.62
CA VAL A 14 7.01 0.91 -17.24
C VAL A 14 6.90 -0.13 -16.13
N ALA A 15 5.67 -0.44 -15.72
CA ALA A 15 5.39 -1.56 -14.84
C ALA A 15 5.59 -2.88 -15.60
N ARG A 16 6.33 -3.82 -15.00
CA ARG A 16 6.45 -5.19 -15.57
C ARG A 16 5.12 -5.92 -15.46
N GLU A 17 4.87 -6.88 -16.35
CA GLU A 17 3.65 -7.70 -16.32
C GLU A 17 3.36 -8.32 -14.94
N ARG A 18 4.41 -8.78 -14.23
CA ARG A 18 4.32 -9.24 -12.84
C ARG A 18 3.74 -8.19 -11.90
N HIS A 19 4.19 -6.94 -12.00
CA HIS A 19 3.69 -5.85 -11.15
C HIS A 19 2.21 -5.57 -11.43
N LEU A 20 1.80 -5.54 -12.71
CA LEU A 20 0.38 -5.42 -13.07
C LEU A 20 -0.46 -6.58 -12.53
N ALA A 21 0.06 -7.81 -12.55
CA ALA A 21 -0.65 -8.98 -12.02
C ALA A 21 -0.91 -8.86 -10.51
N GLU A 22 0.10 -8.43 -9.74
CA GLU A 22 -0.03 -8.25 -8.29
C GLU A 22 -0.95 -7.07 -7.93
N LEU A 23 -0.88 -5.95 -8.68
CA LEU A 23 -1.81 -4.83 -8.53
C LEU A 23 -3.27 -5.24 -8.77
N LYS A 24 -3.54 -6.06 -9.81
CA LYS A 24 -4.89 -6.57 -10.09
C LYS A 24 -5.42 -7.45 -8.95
N LYS A 25 -4.56 -8.26 -8.32
CA LYS A 25 -4.94 -9.08 -7.16
C LYS A 25 -5.29 -8.21 -5.96
N ALA A 26 -4.44 -7.23 -5.64
CA ALA A 26 -4.70 -6.27 -4.57
C ALA A 26 -6.01 -5.50 -4.79
N GLU A 27 -6.23 -4.98 -6.00
CA GLU A 27 -7.45 -4.26 -6.37
C GLU A 27 -8.71 -5.12 -6.17
N LYS A 28 -8.66 -6.40 -6.57
CA LYS A 28 -9.79 -7.32 -6.41
C LYS A 28 -10.16 -7.50 -4.94
N LEU A 29 -9.16 -7.68 -4.06
CA LEU A 29 -9.37 -7.83 -2.62
C LEU A 29 -9.96 -6.56 -2.01
N ILE A 30 -9.44 -5.39 -2.37
CA ILE A 30 -9.96 -4.09 -1.89
C ILE A 30 -11.42 -3.87 -2.33
N LYS A 31 -11.76 -4.20 -3.58
CA LYS A 31 -13.16 -4.10 -4.05
C LYS A 31 -14.08 -5.07 -3.30
N THR A 32 -13.58 -6.27 -3.00
CA THR A 32 -14.33 -7.28 -2.24
C THR A 32 -14.56 -6.83 -0.81
N SER A 33 -13.53 -6.30 -0.16
CA SER A 33 -13.61 -5.80 1.21
C SER A 33 -14.53 -4.57 1.33
N LEU A 34 -14.49 -3.65 0.36
CA LEU A 34 -15.45 -2.53 0.28
C LEU A 34 -16.90 -3.02 0.16
N LEU A 35 -17.16 -4.02 -0.69
CA LEU A 35 -18.49 -4.60 -0.83
C LEU A 35 -18.94 -5.27 0.48
N GLN A 36 -18.07 -6.00 1.17
CA GLN A 36 -18.38 -6.62 2.46
C GLN A 36 -18.63 -5.57 3.55
N LEU A 37 -17.80 -4.52 3.62
CA LEU A 37 -17.95 -3.44 4.58
C LEU A 37 -19.30 -2.74 4.43
N SER A 38 -19.75 -2.50 3.19
CA SER A 38 -21.08 -1.92 2.92
C SER A 38 -22.26 -2.77 3.40
N LYS A 39 -22.05 -4.09 3.58
CA LYS A 39 -23.05 -5.03 4.08
C LYS A 39 -23.04 -5.14 5.61
N GLY A 40 -22.19 -4.39 6.30
CA GLY A 40 -22.16 -4.27 7.77
C GLY A 40 -21.86 -5.56 8.53
N SER A 41 -21.40 -6.61 7.84
CA SER A 41 -21.12 -7.92 8.41
C SER A 41 -19.75 -8.37 7.93
N HIS A 42 -19.01 -9.10 8.78
CA HIS A 42 -17.71 -9.72 8.49
C HIS A 42 -16.48 -8.78 8.51
N LEU A 43 -16.34 -7.94 9.54
CA LEU A 43 -15.14 -7.11 9.73
C LEU A 43 -13.83 -7.93 9.78
N GLU A 44 -13.88 -9.17 10.26
CA GLU A 44 -12.74 -10.09 10.25
C GLU A 44 -12.32 -10.47 8.82
N LEU A 45 -13.27 -10.71 7.92
CA LEU A 45 -12.99 -10.98 6.51
C LEU A 45 -12.47 -9.73 5.79
N VAL A 46 -13.03 -8.57 6.10
CA VAL A 46 -12.53 -7.29 5.59
C VAL A 46 -11.07 -7.07 5.99
N ALA A 47 -10.74 -7.32 7.27
CA ALA A 47 -9.37 -7.19 7.77
C ALA A 47 -8.42 -8.16 7.06
N GLU A 48 -8.84 -9.41 6.85
CA GLU A 48 -8.04 -10.40 6.13
C GLU A 48 -7.83 -10.05 4.66
N ASP A 49 -8.88 -9.60 3.96
CA ASP A 49 -8.78 -9.16 2.56
C ASP A 49 -7.79 -7.99 2.42
N LEU A 50 -7.80 -7.04 3.37
CA LEU A 50 -6.85 -5.92 3.39
C LEU A 50 -5.42 -6.37 3.67
N ARG A 51 -5.22 -7.34 4.58
CA ARG A 51 -3.90 -7.93 4.84
C ARG A 51 -3.35 -8.63 3.59
N LEU A 52 -4.18 -9.39 2.89
CA LEU A 52 -3.79 -10.03 1.64
C LEU A 52 -3.49 -9.01 0.53
N ALA A 53 -4.28 -7.93 0.44
CA ALA A 53 -4.02 -6.85 -0.51
C ALA A 53 -2.67 -6.18 -0.24
N GLN A 54 -2.35 -5.90 1.03
CA GLN A 54 -1.05 -5.37 1.45
C GLN A 54 0.08 -6.32 1.03
N ASN A 55 -0.04 -7.63 1.27
CA ASN A 55 0.99 -8.60 0.89
C ASN A 55 1.27 -8.57 -0.62
N HIS A 56 0.23 -8.48 -1.46
CA HIS A 56 0.41 -8.34 -2.91
C HIS A 56 1.17 -7.07 -3.28
N LEU A 57 0.88 -5.94 -2.63
CA LEU A 57 1.62 -4.69 -2.83
C LEU A 57 3.08 -4.80 -2.37
N SER A 58 3.35 -5.47 -1.25
CA SER A 58 4.70 -5.71 -0.76
C SER A 58 5.56 -6.54 -1.72
N THR A 59 4.97 -7.39 -2.57
CA THR A 59 5.75 -8.07 -3.64
C THR A 59 6.31 -7.13 -4.72
N ILE A 60 5.80 -5.89 -4.77
CA ILE A 60 6.21 -4.83 -5.71
C ILE A 60 7.21 -3.89 -5.03
N THR A 61 6.90 -3.44 -3.82
CA THR A 61 7.67 -2.43 -3.08
C THR A 61 8.79 -3.00 -2.21
N GLY A 62 8.76 -4.32 -1.94
CA GLY A 62 9.49 -4.93 -0.83
C GLY A 62 8.60 -5.09 0.41
N GLU A 63 8.97 -6.03 1.29
CA GLU A 63 8.30 -6.17 2.59
C GLU A 63 8.56 -4.94 3.46
N PHE A 64 7.53 -4.48 4.16
CA PHE A 64 7.63 -3.46 5.19
C PHE A 64 7.60 -4.16 6.54
N THR A 65 8.77 -4.28 7.14
CA THR A 65 8.99 -5.05 8.36
C THR A 65 8.72 -4.20 9.60
N SER A 66 8.67 -4.85 10.77
CA SER A 66 8.62 -4.13 12.05
C SER A 66 9.85 -3.25 12.27
N ASP A 67 11.02 -3.64 11.74
CA ASP A 67 12.24 -2.84 11.82
C ASP A 67 12.15 -1.59 10.94
N ASP A 68 11.53 -1.68 9.75
CA ASP A 68 11.26 -0.53 8.90
C ASP A 68 10.31 0.46 9.59
N LEU A 69 9.28 -0.07 10.26
CA LEU A 69 8.35 0.74 11.05
C LEU A 69 9.04 1.44 12.22
N LEU A 70 9.88 0.71 12.97
CA LEU A 70 10.64 1.29 14.09
C LEU A 70 11.65 2.32 13.57
N GLY A 71 12.32 2.02 12.46
CA GLY A 71 13.20 2.94 11.75
C GLY A 71 12.50 4.25 11.39
N GLU A 72 11.29 4.20 10.85
CA GLU A 72 10.48 5.39 10.53
C GLU A 72 10.00 6.16 11.78
N ILE A 73 9.54 5.46 12.82
CA ILE A 73 9.13 6.09 14.08
C ILE A 73 10.32 6.86 14.71
N PHE A 74 11.51 6.27 14.66
CA PHE A 74 12.72 6.84 15.24
C PHE A 74 13.55 7.69 14.25
N SER A 75 13.20 7.75 12.97
CA SER A 75 13.93 8.52 11.94
C SER A 75 13.96 10.02 12.23
N SER A 76 12.95 10.49 12.98
CA SER A 76 12.80 11.88 13.43
C SER A 76 13.38 12.15 14.82
N PHE A 77 13.79 11.12 15.56
CA PHE A 77 14.50 11.29 16.81
C PHE A 77 15.98 11.51 16.49
N CYS A 78 16.42 12.78 16.52
CA CYS A 78 17.84 13.09 16.60
C CYS A 78 18.42 12.37 17.83
N ILE A 79 19.06 11.21 17.64
CA ILE A 79 20.00 10.68 18.62
C ILE A 79 21.09 11.73 18.70
N GLY A 80 21.03 12.56 19.73
CA GLY A 80 21.88 13.73 19.90
C GLY A 80 23.34 13.41 19.62
N LYS A 81 23.89 14.11 18.62
CA LYS A 81 25.18 14.76 18.79
C LYS A 81 24.94 16.10 19.47
#